data_AF-A0A1H7DAM2-F1
#
_entry.id   AF-A0A1H7DAM2-F1
#
_cell.length_a   1.000
_cell.length_b   1.000
_cell.length_c   1.000
_cell.angle_alpha   90.00
_cell.angle_beta   90.00
_cell.angle_gamma   90.00
#
_symmetry.space_group_name_H-M   'P 1'
#
loop_
_entity.id
_entity.type
_entity.pdbx_description
1 polymer ?
#
loop_
_entity_poly.entity_id
_entity_poly.type
_entity_poly.pdbx_seq_one_letter_code
_entity_poly.pdbx_strand_id
1 'polypeptide(L)'
;MSYTIEGFTDEISIIILEVNKEIIERKSGVLGDGNVYQLELIKSELEQIRQQAQTNTLPEKSKRFTAFSKYVVDEWEVDSPLGIKLCKLADKFKRKI
;
A
#
# COMPACT_ATOMS: atom_id res chain seq x y z
N MET A 1 -1.46 -15.62 16.48
CA MET A 1 -2.34 -14.43 16.45
C MET A 1 -3.08 -14.46 15.13
N SER A 2 -4.39 -14.74 15.17
CA SER A 2 -5.24 -14.69 13.97
C SER A 2 -5.37 -13.23 13.56
N TYR A 3 -4.82 -12.86 12.40
CA TYR A 3 -4.95 -11.50 11.87
C TYR A 3 -6.39 -11.35 11.37
N THR A 4 -7.14 -10.39 11.91
CA THR A 4 -8.52 -10.11 11.48
C THR A 4 -8.51 -9.20 10.26
N ILE A 5 -9.51 -9.34 9.40
CA ILE A 5 -9.72 -8.46 8.23
C ILE A 5 -9.83 -7.00 8.67
N GLU A 6 -10.44 -6.74 9.82
CA GLU A 6 -10.54 -5.41 10.43
C GLU A 6 -9.16 -4.78 10.71
N GLY A 7 -8.26 -5.53 11.35
CA GLY A 7 -6.91 -5.04 11.63
C GLY A 7 -6.09 -4.77 10.36
N PHE A 8 -6.39 -5.49 9.27
CA PHE A 8 -5.79 -5.20 7.96
C PHE A 8 -6.37 -3.94 7.31
N THR A 9 -7.68 -3.72 7.39
CA THR A 9 -8.31 -2.51 6.85
C THR A 9 -7.86 -1.24 7.59
N ASP A 10 -7.63 -1.34 8.89
CA ASP A 10 -7.07 -0.24 9.69
C ASP A 10 -5.63 0.06 9.27
N GLU A 11 -4.80 -0.97 9.10
CA GLU A 11 -3.42 -0.82 8.65
C GLU A 11 -3.34 -0.19 7.24
N ILE A 12 -4.21 -0.61 6.31
CA ILE A 12 -4.32 0.04 4.99
C ILE A 12 -4.70 1.52 5.15
N SER A 13 -5.66 1.83 6.02
CA SER A 13 -6.13 3.20 6.20
C SER A 13 -5.02 4.11 6.75
N ILE A 14 -4.19 3.61 7.68
CA ILE A 14 -3.01 4.32 8.18
C ILE A 14 -2.01 4.56 7.05
N ILE A 15 -1.70 3.54 6.24
CA ILE A 15 -0.75 3.67 5.13
C ILE A 15 -1.28 4.65 4.06
N ILE A 16 -2.58 4.65 3.76
CA ILE A 16 -3.19 5.63 2.84
C ILE A 16 -2.98 7.07 3.35
N LEU A 17 -3.07 7.32 4.66
CA LEU A 17 -2.80 8.65 5.22
C LEU A 17 -1.33 9.04 5.02
N GLU A 18 -0.40 8.12 5.22
CA GLU A 18 1.03 8.36 4.97
C GLU A 18 1.33 8.63 3.49
N VAL A 19 0.75 7.84 2.57
CA VAL A 19 0.87 8.07 1.12
C VAL A 19 0.30 9.44 0.74
N ASN A 20 -0.85 9.84 1.30
CA ASN A 20 -1.40 11.18 1.06
C ASN A 20 -0.47 12.29 1.55
N LYS A 21 0.19 12.09 2.69
CA LYS A 21 1.14 13.06 3.22
C LYS A 21 2.34 13.21 2.27
N GLU A 22 2.92 12.11 1.81
CA GLU A 22 4.00 12.11 0.81
C GLU A 22 3.56 12.78 -0.50
N ILE A 23 2.34 12.53 -0.98
CA ILE A 23 1.79 13.21 -2.17
C ILE A 23 1.79 14.73 -1.98
N ILE A 24 1.34 15.21 -0.82
CA ILE A 24 1.30 16.64 -0.51
C ILE A 24 2.72 17.21 -0.48
N GLU A 25 3.64 16.54 0.22
CA GLU A 25 5.04 16.96 0.33
C GLU A 25 5.72 17.03 -1.05
N ARG A 26 5.52 16.01 -1.91
CA ARG A 26 6.02 15.99 -3.30
C ARG A 26 5.41 17.09 -4.15
N LYS A 27 4.09 17.35 -4.02
CA LYS A 27 3.42 18.48 -4.70
C LYS A 27 3.95 19.84 -4.23
N SER A 28 4.41 19.93 -2.98
CA SER A 28 5.06 21.11 -2.41
C SER A 28 6.56 21.22 -2.74
N GLY A 29 7.12 20.29 -3.51
CA GLY A 29 8.53 20.32 -3.95
C GLY A 29 9.52 19.68 -2.98
N VAL A 30 9.04 18.94 -1.97
CA VAL A 30 9.91 18.15 -1.07
C VAL A 30 10.38 16.90 -1.81
N LEU A 31 11.70 16.67 -1.84
CA LEU A 31 12.32 15.49 -2.43
C LEU A 31 12.11 14.24 -1.58
N GLY A 32 12.04 13.09 -2.24
CA GLY A 32 12.08 11.76 -1.62
C GLY A 32 11.51 10.70 -2.56
N ASP A 33 11.19 9.53 -2.02
CA ASP A 33 10.82 8.35 -2.81
C ASP A 33 9.47 8.50 -3.51
N GLY A 34 9.42 8.00 -4.75
CA GLY A 34 8.22 7.97 -5.59
C GLY A 34 7.83 9.33 -6.17
N ASN A 35 7.40 9.32 -7.42
CA ASN A 35 6.77 10.49 -8.02
C ASN A 35 5.28 10.59 -7.59
N VAL A 36 4.70 11.78 -7.71
CA VAL A 36 3.29 12.04 -7.35
C VAL A 36 2.33 11.06 -8.03
N TYR A 37 2.59 10.75 -9.31
CA TYR A 37 1.74 9.86 -10.10
C TYR A 37 1.76 8.42 -9.56
N GLN A 38 2.94 7.90 -9.21
CA GLN A 38 3.11 6.60 -8.57
C GLN A 38 2.39 6.57 -7.23
N LEU A 39 2.58 7.57 -6.37
CA LEU A 39 1.91 7.63 -5.08
C LEU A 39 0.38 7.66 -5.23
N GLU A 40 -0.16 8.36 -6.24
CA GLU A 40 -1.58 8.35 -6.55
C GLU A 40 -2.08 6.97 -7.02
N LEU A 41 -1.29 6.26 -7.85
CA LEU A 41 -1.59 4.87 -8.23
C LEU A 41 -1.60 3.93 -7.02
N ILE A 42 -0.59 4.04 -6.16
CA ILE A 42 -0.47 3.24 -4.93
C ILE A 42 -1.69 3.49 -4.04
N LYS A 43 -2.07 4.75 -3.84
CA LYS A 43 -3.25 5.12 -3.07
C LYS A 43 -4.52 4.48 -3.65
N SER A 44 -4.72 4.58 -4.96
CA SER A 44 -5.91 4.01 -5.61
C SER A 44 -5.99 2.49 -5.44
N GLU A 45 -4.87 1.79 -5.60
CA GLU A 45 -4.79 0.35 -5.38
C GLU A 45 -5.06 -0.04 -3.92
N LEU A 46 -4.51 0.71 -2.95
CA LEU A 46 -4.78 0.49 -1.52
C LEU A 46 -6.27 0.71 -1.18
N GLU A 47 -6.91 1.73 -1.74
CA GLU A 47 -8.33 1.99 -1.55
C GLU A 47 -9.20 0.86 -2.12
N GLN A 48 -8.84 0.32 -3.28
CA GLN A 48 -9.52 -0.85 -3.87
C GLN A 48 -9.38 -2.07 -2.97
N ILE A 49 -8.18 -2.36 -2.47
CA ILE A 49 -7.93 -3.49 -1.57
C ILE A 49 -8.74 -3.32 -0.28
N ARG A 50 -8.76 -2.12 0.29
CA ARG A 50 -9.56 -1.81 1.48
C ARG A 50 -11.04 -2.06 1.23
N GLN A 51 -11.57 -1.59 0.10
CA GLN A 51 -12.96 -1.79 -0.26
C GLN A 51 -13.30 -3.27 -0.42
N GLN A 52 -12.46 -4.03 -1.14
CA GLN A 52 -12.63 -5.48 -1.31
C GLN A 52 -12.58 -6.23 0.02
N ALA A 53 -11.72 -5.79 0.96
CA ALA A 53 -11.64 -6.35 2.30
C ALA A 53 -12.92 -6.07 3.10
N GLN A 54 -13.46 -4.85 3.02
CA GLN A 54 -14.71 -4.47 3.69
C GLN A 54 -15.94 -5.19 3.14
N THR A 55 -16.01 -5.40 1.82
CA THR A 55 -17.11 -6.13 1.16
C THR A 55 -16.92 -7.65 1.22
N ASN A 56 -15.83 -8.14 1.82
CA ASN A 56 -15.44 -9.55 1.85
C ASN A 56 -15.35 -10.19 0.45
N THR A 57 -15.07 -9.38 -0.57
CA THR A 57 -14.90 -9.80 -1.98
C THR A 57 -13.42 -9.84 -2.35
N LEU A 58 -12.57 -10.24 -1.40
CA LEU A 58 -11.15 -10.38 -1.65
C LEU A 58 -10.91 -11.44 -2.73
N PRO A 59 -10.06 -11.18 -3.74
CA PRO A 59 -9.74 -12.16 -4.76
C PRO A 59 -9.11 -13.42 -4.14
N GLU A 60 -9.10 -14.52 -4.86
CA GLU A 60 -8.42 -15.75 -4.42
C GLU A 60 -6.94 -15.48 -4.14
N LYS A 61 -6.33 -16.18 -3.17
CA LYS A 61 -4.92 -15.95 -2.78
C LYS A 61 -3.94 -16.00 -3.96
N SER A 62 -4.21 -16.84 -4.95
CA SER A 62 -3.44 -16.95 -6.20
C SER A 62 -3.51 -15.73 -7.11
N LYS A 63 -4.48 -14.84 -6.91
CA LYS A 63 -4.71 -13.61 -7.68
C LYS A 63 -4.43 -12.34 -6.86
N ARG A 64 -4.00 -12.48 -5.60
CA ARG A 64 -3.63 -11.37 -4.71
C ARG A 64 -2.21 -10.89 -5.01
N PHE A 65 -2.08 -10.10 -6.07
CA PHE A 65 -0.85 -9.40 -6.40
C PHE A 65 -1.09 -7.90 -6.32
N THR A 66 -0.10 -7.16 -5.83
CA THR A 66 -0.16 -5.70 -5.80
C THR A 66 0.87 -5.13 -6.77
N ALA A 67 0.43 -4.29 -7.69
CA ALA A 67 1.30 -3.63 -8.66
C ALA A 67 2.26 -2.66 -7.95
N PHE A 68 1.79 -2.00 -6.89
CA PHE A 68 2.62 -1.08 -6.09
C PHE A 68 3.89 -1.72 -5.54
N SER A 69 3.89 -3.02 -5.24
CA SER A 69 5.04 -3.69 -4.66
C SER A 69 6.24 -3.72 -5.61
N LYS A 70 6.00 -3.69 -6.93
CA LYS A 70 7.05 -3.63 -7.94
C LYS A 70 7.70 -2.25 -8.01
N TYR A 71 6.89 -1.19 -8.01
CA TYR A 71 7.41 0.19 -8.04
C TYR A 71 8.30 0.48 -6.83
N VAL A 72 7.88 0.02 -5.65
CA VAL A 72 8.64 0.20 -4.42
C VAL A 72 9.98 -0.55 -4.45
N VAL A 73 9.99 -1.80 -4.93
CA VAL A 73 11.22 -2.61 -4.94
C VAL A 73 12.20 -2.18 -6.03
N ASP A 74 11.69 -1.78 -7.19
CA ASP A 74 12.52 -1.47 -8.36
C ASP A 74 13.01 -0.02 -8.38
N GLU A 75 12.24 0.94 -7.83
CA GLU A 75 12.50 2.38 -8.02
C GLU A 75 12.76 3.18 -6.74
N TRP A 76 12.46 2.66 -5.56
CA TRP A 76 12.62 3.41 -4.30
C TRP A 76 13.87 2.97 -3.55
N GLU A 77 14.35 3.82 -2.64
CA GLU A 77 15.45 3.41 -1.77
C GLU A 77 15.04 2.21 -0.89
N VAL A 78 15.98 1.27 -0.70
CA VAL A 78 15.77 0.04 0.08
C VAL A 78 15.32 0.34 1.52
N ASP A 79 15.78 1.48 2.05
CA ASP A 79 15.47 1.94 3.41
C ASP A 79 14.27 2.91 3.47
N SER A 80 13.52 3.06 2.37
CA SER A 80 12.34 3.92 2.32
C SER A 80 11.32 3.49 3.39
N PRO A 81 11.01 4.34 4.39
CA PRO A 81 10.11 3.97 5.47
C PRO A 81 8.71 3.59 4.98
N LEU A 82 8.22 4.31 3.96
CA LEU A 82 6.93 4.03 3.33
C LEU A 82 7.02 2.78 2.46
N GLY A 83 8.11 2.60 1.71
CA GLY A 83 8.34 1.42 0.89
C GLY A 83 8.30 0.12 1.69
N ILE A 84 8.99 0.08 2.84
CA ILE A 84 8.99 -1.08 3.74
C ILE A 84 7.57 -1.41 4.24
N LYS A 85 6.76 -0.40 4.58
CA LYS A 85 5.38 -0.59 5.02
C LYS A 85 4.51 -1.15 3.90
N LEU A 86 4.65 -0.63 2.68
CA LEU A 86 3.93 -1.12 1.50
C LEU A 86 4.29 -2.58 1.19
N CYS A 87 5.58 -2.93 1.17
CA CYS A 87 6.01 -4.32 0.94
C CYS A 87 5.48 -5.27 2.03
N LYS A 88 5.49 -4.86 3.30
CA LYS A 88 4.91 -5.65 4.40
C LYS A 88 3.40 -5.85 4.21
N LEU A 89 2.68 -4.82 3.77
CA LEU A 89 1.26 -4.90 3.49
C LEU A 89 0.97 -5.84 2.31
N ALA A 90 1.74 -5.75 1.22
CA ALA A 90 1.63 -6.65 0.08
C ALA A 90 1.83 -8.12 0.47
N ASP A 91 2.84 -8.40 1.30
CA ASP A 91 3.09 -9.77 1.78
C ASP A 91 1.95 -10.27 2.68
N LYS A 92 1.40 -9.41 3.54
CA LYS A 92 0.23 -9.71 4.38
C LYS A 92 -1.00 -10.03 3.53
N PHE A 93 -1.28 -9.19 2.53
CA PHE A 93 -2.41 -9.38 1.60
C PHE A 93 -2.31 -10.72 0.87
N LYS A 94 -1.10 -11.07 0.42
CA LYS A 94 -0.83 -12.31 -0.32
C LYS A 94 -0.88 -13.57 0.56
N ARG A 95 -0.33 -13.52 1.78
CA ARG A 95 -0.05 -14.72 2.59
C ARG A 95 -0.96 -14.91 3.80
N LYS A 96 -1.29 -13.83 4.52
CA LYS A 96 -1.86 -13.92 5.88
C LYS A 96 -3.38 -13.81 5.93
N ILE A 97 -3.97 -13.10 4.98
CA ILE A 97 -5.43 -13.04 4.75
C ILE A 97 -5.80 -14.14 3.76
#